data_AF-A0A3R6TME4-F1
#
_entry.id   AF-A0A3R6TME4-F1
#
_cell.length_a   1.000
_cell.length_b   1.000
_cell.length_c   1.000
_cell.angle_alpha   90.00
_cell.angle_beta   90.00
_cell.angle_gamma   90.00
#
_symmetry.space_group_name_H-M   'P 1'
#
loop_
_entity.id
_entity.type
_entity.pdbx_description
1 polymer ?
#
loop_
_entity_poly.entity_id
_entity_poly.type
_entity_poly.pdbx_seq_one_letter_code
_entity_poly.pdbx_strand_id
1 'polypeptide(L)' 'MEYRRFANKIVARIDKGEVFGGHLNKAIVSAVCEMVIDVIEGTVDRIYDEEIGLNVFSFS' A
#
# COMPACT_ATOMS: atom_id res chain seq x y z
N MET A 1 -10.44 -11.24 10.98
CA MET A 1 -9.08 -10.64 10.91
C MET A 1 -9.19 -9.47 9.97
N GLU A 2 -9.42 -8.26 10.48
CA GLU A 2 -9.53 -7.06 9.65
C GLU A 2 -8.13 -6.64 9.20
N TYR A 3 -7.69 -7.13 8.05
CA TYR A 3 -6.45 -6.68 7.44
C TYR A 3 -6.71 -5.40 6.64
N ARG A 4 -6.43 -4.24 7.23
CA ARG A 4 -6.39 -2.96 6.48
C ARG A 4 -4.97 -2.75 5.97
N ARG A 5 -4.76 -3.08 4.70
CA ARG A 5 -3.57 -2.88 3.85
C ARG A 5 -2.67 -1.70 4.29
N PHE A 6 -1.43 -1.99 4.67
CA PHE A 6 -0.34 -1.02 4.83
C PHE A 6 0.70 -1.24 3.72
N ALA A 7 1.31 -0.15 3.26
CA ALA A 7 2.11 0.01 2.03
C ALA A 7 1.28 0.23 0.75
N ASN A 8 1.48 1.40 0.14
CA ASN A 8 0.86 1.81 -1.12
C ASN A 8 1.90 2.06 -2.23
N LYS A 9 3.19 1.84 -2.00
CA LYS A 9 4.22 2.02 -3.02
C LYS A 9 4.54 0.69 -3.69
N ILE A 10 4.46 0.69 -5.01
CA ILE A 10 4.98 -0.38 -5.86
C ILE A 10 6.14 0.18 -6.69
N VAL A 11 7.17 -0.63 -6.89
CA VAL A 11 8.15 -0.44 -7.96
C VAL A 11 8.02 -1.66 -8.86
N ALA A 12 7.57 -1.44 -10.09
CA ALA A 12 7.41 -2.50 -11.06
C ALA A 12 8.34 -2.26 -12.24
N ARG A 13 9.03 -3.33 -12.67
CA ARG A 13 9.76 -3.37 -13.93
C ARG A 13 8.87 -4.05 -14.96
N ILE A 14 8.63 -3.38 -16.07
CA ILE A 14 7.86 -3.93 -17.19
C ILE A 14 8.81 -4.05 -18.39
N ASP A 15 8.86 -5.26 -18.96
CA ASP A 15 9.53 -5.61 -20.22
C ASP A 15 10.92 -4.96 -20.42
N LYS A 16 10.99 -3.88 -21.22
CA LYS A 16 12.22 -3.27 -21.78
C LYS A 16 12.95 -2.30 -20.84
N GLY A 17 12.97 -2.59 -19.54
CA GLY A 17 13.74 -1.83 -18.56
C GLY A 17 13.09 -0.56 -18.05
N GLU A 18 11.82 -0.32 -18.40
CA GLU A 18 11.03 0.79 -17.84
C GLU A 18 10.71 0.50 -16.37
N VAL A 19 10.82 1.55 -15.55
CA VAL A 19 10.52 1.49 -14.12
C VAL A 19 9.46 2.53 -13.82
N PHE A 20 8.33 2.05 -13.28
CA PHE A 20 7.25 2.91 -12.83
C PHE A 20 7.15 2.85 -11.31
N GLY A 21 7.00 4.02 -10.68
CA GLY A 21 6.84 4.17 -9.24
C GLY A 21 5.69 5.10 -8.90
N GLY A 22 4.98 4.82 -7.81
CA GLY A 22 3.85 5.63 -7.38
C GLY A 22 2.95 4.92 -6.37
N HIS A 23 1.79 5.52 -6.12
CA HIS A 23 0.75 4.90 -5.31
C HIS A 23 -0.01 3.85 -6.14
N LEU A 24 -0.02 2.61 -5.66
CA LEU A 24 -0.66 1.49 -6.34
C LEU A 24 -2.16 1.46 -6.03
N ASN A 25 -2.99 1.74 -7.04
CA ASN A 25 -4.44 1.55 -6.96
C ASN A 25 -4.84 0.10 -7.26
N LYS A 26 -4.28 -0.49 -8.32
CA LYS A 26 -4.59 -1.86 -8.78
C LYS A 26 -3.43 -2.43 -9.57
N ALA A 27 -3.15 -3.72 -9.39
CA ALA A 27 -2.26 -4.52 -10.24
C ALA A 27 -2.87 -5.91 -10.43
N ILE A 28 -2.56 -6.54 -11.56
CA ILE A 28 -2.92 -7.93 -11.84
C ILE A 28 -1.64 -8.75 -11.81
N VAL A 29 -1.63 -9.82 -10.99
CA VAL A 29 -0.52 -10.77 -10.94
C VAL A 29 -0.72 -11.76 -12.08
N SER A 30 0.24 -11.81 -13.01
CA SER A 30 0.15 -12.71 -14.17
C SER A 30 0.70 -14.11 -13.86
N ALA A 31 1.86 -14.21 -13.21
CA ALA A 31 2.53 -15.48 -12.94
C ALA A 31 2.74 -15.70 -11.43
N VAL A 32 3.61 -14.91 -10.80
CA VAL A 32 3.93 -15.04 -9.38
C VAL A 32 3.97 -13.64 -8.73
N CYS A 33 3.46 -13.56 -7.50
CA CYS A 33 3.65 -12.42 -6.61
C CYS A 33 4.25 -12.94 -5.32
N GLU A 34 5.51 -12.57 -5.07
CA GLU A 34 6.18 -12.84 -3.80
C GLU A 34 5.96 -11.63 -2.90
N MET A 35 5.24 -11.82 -1.80
CA MET A 35 4.87 -10.76 -0.86
C MET A 35 5.19 -11.21 0.56
N VAL A 36 5.91 -10.36 1.29
CA VAL A 36 6.18 -10.54 2.72
C VAL A 36 5.32 -9.52 3.47
N ILE A 37 4.52 -10.01 4.42
CA ILE A 37 3.69 -9.19 5.30
C ILE A 37 4.22 -9.38 6.71
N ASP A 38 4.70 -8.29 7.33
CA ASP A 38 5.04 -8.27 8.75
C ASP A 38 3.83 -7.76 9.54
N VAL A 39 3.37 -8.59 10.48
CA VAL A 39 2.18 -8.29 11.28
C VAL A 39 2.63 -7.72 12.62
N ILE A 40 2.25 -6.47 12.88
CA ILE A 40 2.56 -5.77 14.12
C ILE A 40 1.36 -5.86 15.05
N GLU A 41 1.61 -6.13 16.34
CA GLU A 41 0.56 -6.10 17.36
C GLU A 41 0.06 -4.67 17.60
N GLY A 42 -1.25 -4.49 17.59
CA GLY A 42 -1.91 -3.20 17.77
C GLY A 42 -2.94 -2.91 16.68
N THR A 43 -3.61 -1.77 16.81
CA THR A 43 -4.59 -1.29 15.85
C THR A 43 -4.25 0.14 15.45
N VAL A 44 -4.42 0.44 14.17
CA VAL A 44 -4.26 1.79 13.63
C VAL A 44 -5.40 2.05 12.67
N ASP A 45 -6.07 3.18 12.88
CA ASP A 45 -7.21 3.61 12.09
C ASP A 45 -6.81 4.73 11.12
N ARG A 46 -7.80 5.25 10.38
CA ARG A 46 -7.63 6.44 9.56
C ARG A 46 -8.61 7.53 9.94
N ILE A 47 -8.14 8.77 9.91
CA ILE A 47 -8.94 9.98 10.06
C ILE A 47 -8.72 10.88 8.84
N TYR A 48 -9.79 11.52 8.36
CA TYR A 48 -9.71 12.47 7.25
C TYR A 48 -9.15 13.80 7.76
N ASP A 49 -8.11 14.29 7.09
CA ASP A 49 -7.51 15.59 7.36
C ASP A 49 -7.96 16.58 6.26
N GLU A 50 -8.68 17.64 6.67
CA GLU A 50 -9.24 18.63 5.76
C GLU A 50 -8.20 19.56 5.13
N GLU A 51 -7.04 19.76 5.76
CA GLU A 51 -5.99 20.64 5.26
C GLU A 51 -5.25 20.00 4.08
N ILE A 52 -4.95 18.71 4.19
CA ILE A 52 -4.22 17.96 3.15
C ILE A 52 -5.13 17.15 2.22
N GLY A 53 -6.41 16.96 2.60
CA GLY A 53 -7.40 16.21 1.83
C GLY A 53 -7.16 14.70 1.76
N LEU A 54 -6.54 14.11 2.79
CA LEU A 54 -6.15 12.70 2.83
C LEU A 54 -6.59 12.00 4.11
N ASN A 55 -6.75 10.67 4.03
CA ASN A 55 -6.99 9.82 5.18
C ASN A 55 -5.64 9.44 5.83
N VAL A 56 -5.25 10.13 6.90
CA VAL A 56 -3.99 9.90 7.64
C VAL A 56 -4.16 8.85 8.72
N PHE A 57 -3.04 8.31 9.23
CA PHE A 57 -3.10 7.37 10.34
C PHE A 57 -3.57 8.04 11.62
N SER A 58 -4.48 7.37 12.31
CA SER A 58 -4.91 7.71 13.66
C SER A 58 -4.38 6.65 14.61
N PHE A 59 -3.50 7.07 15.51
CA PHE A 59 -2.97 6.26 16.59
C PHE A 59 -3.76 6.61 17.86
N SER A 60 -4.44 5.62 18.43
CA SER A 60 -5.14 5.72 19.72
C SER A 60 -4.19 5.52 20.89
#